data_AF-A0A8T5FZP7-F1
#
_entry.id   AF-A0A8T5FZP7-F1
#
_cell.length_a   1.000
_cell.length_b   1.000
_cell.length_c   1.000
_cell.angle_alpha   90.00
_cell.angle_beta   90.00
_cell.angle_gamma   90.00
#
_symmetry.space_group_name_H-M   'P 1'
#
loop_
_entity.id
_entity.type
_entity.pdbx_description
1 polymer ?
#
loop_
_entity_poly.entity_id
_entity_poly.type
_entity_poly.pdbx_seq_one_letter_code
_entity_poly.pdbx_strand_id
1 'polypeptide(L)'
;MTNIEVDNDVGEVKLVLDTKFYGSDAIMKTAKEYLDSCWVFLDGDVQDKLLVTLKPKSKEIDINTLGYEFCNYILGLMQNEIF
;
A
#
# COMPACT_ATOMS: atom_id res chain seq x y z
N MET A 1 5.42 4.09 12.19
CA MET A 1 4.84 5.38 11.73
C MET A 1 4.78 5.30 10.22
N THR A 2 3.59 5.40 9.65
CA THR A 2 3.34 5.29 8.21
C THR A 2 3.49 6.67 7.61
N ASN A 3 4.38 6.83 6.63
CA ASN A 3 4.47 8.05 5.85
C ASN A 3 3.75 7.84 4.51
N ILE A 4 2.80 8.71 4.19
CA ILE A 4 2.05 8.69 2.92
C ILE A 4 2.33 10.00 2.22
N GLU A 5 2.87 9.91 1.01
CA GLU A 5 3.19 11.03 0.15
C GLU A 5 2.41 10.91 -1.15
N VAL A 6 1.68 11.96 -1.52
CA VAL A 6 0.88 12.02 -2.75
C VAL A 6 1.58 12.94 -3.74
N ASP A 7 1.93 12.41 -4.90
CA ASP A 7 2.48 13.18 -6.01
C ASP A 7 1.40 13.37 -7.08
N ASN A 8 0.81 14.56 -7.08
CA ASN A 8 -0.25 14.93 -8.01
C ASN A 8 0.26 15.17 -9.44
N ASP A 9 1.56 15.47 -9.62
CA ASP A 9 2.12 15.78 -10.93
C ASP A 9 2.29 14.52 -11.77
N VAL A 10 2.70 13.42 -11.15
CA VAL A 10 2.83 12.10 -11.83
C VAL A 10 1.69 11.13 -11.52
N GLY A 11 0.79 11.51 -10.62
CA GLY A 11 -0.42 10.75 -10.26
C GLY A 11 -0.13 9.46 -9.51
N GLU A 12 0.76 9.51 -8.53
CA GLU A 12 1.16 8.34 -7.73
C GLU A 12 1.14 8.63 -6.23
N VAL A 13 1.04 7.56 -5.45
CA VAL A 13 1.10 7.59 -3.99
C VAL A 13 2.22 6.71 -3.52
N LYS A 14 3.07 7.24 -2.64
CA LYS A 14 4.17 6.51 -2.00
C LYS A 14 3.88 6.30 -0.53
N LEU A 15 4.09 5.07 -0.07
CA LEU A 15 3.91 4.68 1.31
C LEU A 15 5.19 4.03 1.83
N VAL A 16 5.67 4.45 2.99
CA VAL A 16 6.70 3.72 3.73
C VAL A 16 6.05 2.96 4.87
N LEU A 17 6.04 1.63 4.76
CA LEU A 17 5.39 0.72 5.69
C LEU A 17 6.44 -0.01 6.53
N ASP A 18 6.25 0.00 7.85
CA ASP A 18 7.05 -0.80 8.79
C ASP A 18 6.52 -2.24 8.80
N THR A 19 7.35 -3.20 8.36
CA THR A 19 6.92 -4.60 8.18
C THR A 19 6.72 -5.33 9.50
N LYS A 20 7.28 -4.84 10.60
CA LYS A 20 7.06 -5.39 11.95
C LYS A 20 5.69 -4.99 12.49
N PHE A 21 5.17 -3.84 12.08
CA PHE A 21 3.83 -3.39 12.46
C PHE A 21 2.76 -4.00 11.55
N TYR A 22 2.90 -3.87 10.23
CA TYR A 22 1.88 -4.29 9.27
C TYR A 22 1.95 -5.78 8.89
N GLY A 23 3.08 -6.45 9.14
CA GLY A 23 3.35 -7.79 8.65
C GLY A 23 3.69 -7.79 7.15
N SER A 24 4.85 -8.31 6.77
CA SER A 24 5.27 -8.40 5.38
C SER A 24 4.26 -9.14 4.50
N ASP A 25 3.67 -10.22 5.02
CA ASP A 25 2.72 -11.04 4.26
C ASP A 25 1.43 -10.29 3.94
N ALA A 26 0.90 -9.51 4.89
CA ALA A 26 -0.31 -8.72 4.67
C ALA A 26 -0.07 -7.57 3.67
N ILE A 27 1.11 -6.93 3.72
CA ILE A 27 1.53 -5.94 2.72
C ILE A 27 1.59 -6.59 1.32
N MET A 28 2.24 -7.75 1.19
CA MET A 28 2.42 -8.45 -0.08
C MET A 28 1.08 -8.94 -0.67
N LYS A 29 0.19 -9.47 0.18
CA LYS A 29 -1.17 -9.87 -0.23
C LYS A 29 -1.95 -8.67 -0.73
N THR A 30 -1.94 -7.56 0.02
CA THR A 30 -2.65 -6.33 -0.38
C THR A 30 -2.10 -5.76 -1.69
N ALA A 31 -0.78 -5.73 -1.85
CA ALA A 31 -0.13 -5.31 -3.09
C ALA A 31 -0.62 -6.13 -4.30
N LYS A 32 -0.78 -7.45 -4.13
CA LYS A 32 -1.30 -8.35 -5.16
C LYS A 32 -2.75 -8.05 -5.53
N GLU A 33 -3.62 -7.84 -4.54
CA GLU A 33 -5.04 -7.50 -4.76
C GLU A 33 -5.21 -6.17 -5.52
N TYR A 34 -4.30 -5.22 -5.29
CA TYR A 34 -4.31 -3.92 -5.97
C TYR A 34 -3.72 -3.95 -7.39
N LEU A 35 -3.16 -5.07 -7.86
CA LEU A 35 -2.57 -5.15 -9.20
C LEU A 35 -3.59 -4.96 -10.32
N ASP A 36 -4.87 -5.21 -10.10
CA ASP A 36 -5.90 -5.02 -11.12
C ASP A 36 -6.24 -3.53 -11.31
N SER A 37 -6.30 -2.77 -10.22
CA SER A 37 -6.69 -1.35 -10.20
C SER A 37 -5.49 -0.39 -10.28
N CYS A 38 -4.30 -0.83 -9.88
CA CYS A 38 -3.10 -0.02 -9.77
C CYS A 38 -1.89 -0.71 -10.41
N TRP A 39 -0.93 0.09 -10.87
CA TRP A 39 0.46 -0.34 -10.95
C TRP A 39 1.05 -0.27 -9.55
N VAL A 40 1.65 -1.37 -9.09
CA VAL A 40 2.22 -1.48 -7.76
C VAL A 40 3.71 -1.77 -7.89
N PHE A 41 4.53 -0.94 -7.26
CA PHE A 41 5.97 -1.14 -7.14
C PHE A 41 6.33 -1.29 -5.67
N LEU A 42 7.15 -2.30 -5.38
CA LEU A 42 7.66 -2.60 -4.06
C LEU A 42 9.17 -2.50 -4.07
N ASP A 43 9.72 -1.77 -3.12
CA ASP A 43 11.17 -1.64 -2.89
C ASP A 43 11.45 -1.67 -1.38
N GLY A 44 12.70 -1.93 -1.00
CA GLY A 44 13.15 -1.96 0.40
C GLY A 44 13.36 -3.37 0.97
N ASP A 45 13.34 -3.45 2.31
CA ASP A 45 13.65 -4.66 3.07
C ASP A 45 12.38 -5.25 3.70
N VAL A 46 12.07 -6.49 3.33
CA VAL A 46 10.92 -7.25 3.85
C VAL A 46 10.95 -7.44 5.37
N GLN A 47 12.12 -7.33 6.02
CA GLN A 47 12.27 -7.49 7.47
C GLN A 47 12.25 -6.17 8.25
N ASP A 48 12.23 -5.01 7.58
CA ASP A 48 12.20 -3.72 8.26
C ASP A 48 11.18 -2.74 7.67
N LYS A 49 11.42 -2.26 6.44
CA LYS A 49 10.55 -1.27 5.80
C LYS A 49 10.41 -1.53 4.32
N LEU A 50 9.16 -1.46 3.86
CA LEU A 50 8.82 -1.52 2.45
C LEU A 50 8.32 -0.17 1.96
N LEU A 51 8.91 0.29 0.87
CA LEU A 51 8.37 1.39 0.06
C LEU A 51 7.38 0.80 -0.94
N VAL A 52 6.13 1.23 -0.84
CA VAL A 52 5.06 0.87 -1.77
C VAL A 52 4.74 2.10 -2.61
N THR A 53 4.82 1.97 -3.94
CA THR A 53 4.34 3.00 -4.87
C THR A 53 3.10 2.48 -5.59
N LEU A 54 2.01 3.24 -5.49
CA LEU A 54 0.74 2.95 -6.12
C LEU A 54 0.46 4.00 -7.18
N LYS A 55 0.21 3.57 -8.41
CA LYS A 55 -0.25 4.44 -9.49
C LYS A 55 -1.56 3.89 -10.07
N PRO A 56 -2.69 4.62 -9.94
CA PRO A 56 -3.94 4.18 -10.51
C PRO A 56 -3.86 3.89 -12.01
N LYS A 57 -4.55 2.84 -12.43
CA LYS A 57 -4.78 2.56 -13.86
C LYS A 57 -5.99 3.33 -14.41
N SER A 58 -6.88 3.78 -13.54
CA SER A 58 -8.07 4.57 -13.86
C SER A 58 -8.02 5.95 -13.21
N LYS A 59 -8.56 6.97 -13.90
CA LYS A 59 -8.73 8.33 -13.37
C LYS A 59 -9.87 8.45 -12.35
N GLU A 60 -10.68 7.40 -12.19
CA GLU A 60 -11.78 7.35 -11.22
C GLU A 60 -11.30 7.09 -9.79
N ILE A 61 -10.06 6.63 -9.62
CA ILE A 61 -9.46 6.37 -8.31
C ILE A 61 -8.83 7.67 -7.80
N ASP A 62 -9.27 8.11 -6.62
CA ASP A 62 -8.72 9.31 -5.97
C ASP A 62 -7.38 9.00 -5.29
N ILE A 63 -6.31 9.57 -5.83
CA ILE A 63 -4.96 9.41 -5.27
C ILE A 63 -4.82 10.00 -3.87
N ASN A 64 -5.68 10.94 -3.47
CA ASN A 64 -5.62 11.55 -2.13
C ASN A 64 -6.12 10.60 -1.04
N THR A 65 -6.96 9.62 -1.39
CA THR A 65 -7.49 8.61 -0.45
C THR A 65 -6.81 7.25 -0.61
N LEU A 66 -6.26 6.95 -1.78
CA LEU A 66 -5.71 5.64 -2.14
C LEU A 66 -4.70 5.09 -1.12
N GLY A 67 -3.79 5.93 -0.62
CA GLY A 67 -2.80 5.47 0.37
C GLY A 67 -3.45 5.03 1.68
N TYR A 68 -4.47 5.75 2.14
CA TYR A 68 -5.21 5.40 3.35
C TYR A 68 -6.05 4.15 3.14
N GLU A 69 -6.69 4.02 1.98
CA GLU A 69 -7.46 2.82 1.61
C GLU A 69 -6.58 1.58 1.59
N PHE A 70 -5.37 1.68 1.00
CA PHE A 70 -4.39 0.60 1.00
C PHE A 70 -3.99 0.18 2.42
N CYS A 71 -3.69 1.14 3.30
CA CYS A 71 -3.38 0.84 4.70
C CYS A 71 -4.56 0.20 5.44
N ASN A 72 -5.79 0.67 5.20
CA ASN A 72 -6.98 0.10 5.83
C ASN A 72 -7.23 -1.33 5.38
N TYR A 73 -6.98 -1.64 4.10
CA TYR A 73 -7.09 -3.00 3.59
C TYR A 73 -6.09 -3.94 4.29
N ILE A 74 -4.83 -3.52 4.44
CA ILE A 74 -3.82 -4.29 5.18
C ILE A 74 -4.31 -4.59 6.61
N LEU A 75 -4.77 -3.56 7.33
CA LEU A 75 -5.27 -3.72 8.69
C LEU A 75 -6.46 -4.67 8.77
N GLY A 76 -7.35 -4.64 7.77
CA GLY A 76 -8.47 -5.58 7.66
C GLY A 76 -8.03 -7.02 7.48
N LEU A 77 -7.02 -7.28 6.63
CA LEU A 77 -6.43 -8.62 6.48
C LEU A 77 -5.84 -9.12 7.81
N MET A 78 -5.07 -8.27 8.49
CA MET A 78 -4.44 -8.62 9.76
C MET A 78 -5.47 -8.98 10.84
N GLN A 79 -6.64 -8.33 10.87
CA GLN A 79 -7.71 -8.66 11.83
C GLN A 79 -8.39 -10.00 11.51
N ASN A 80 -8.55 -10.33 10.22
CA ASN A 80 -9.20 -11.55 9.79
C ASN A 80 -8.33 -12.81 9.95
N GLU A 81 -7.00 -12.67 10.05
CA GLU A 81 -6.08 -13.78 10.32
C GLU A 81 -5.97 -14.15 11.82
N ILE A 82 -6.67 -13.44 12.71
CA ILE A 82 -6.66 -13.67 14.16
C ILE A 82 -7.74 -14.69 14.63
N PHE A 83 -8.48 -15.34 13.71
CA PHE A 83 -9.50 -16.36 14.05
C PHE A 83 -9.34 -17.67 13.29
#